data_AF-A0A4Z0QJ06-F1
#
_entry.id   AF-A0A4Z0QJ06-F1
#
_cell.length_a   1.000
_cell.length_b   1.000
_cell.length_c   1.000
_cell.angle_alpha   90.00
_cell.angle_beta   90.00
_cell.angle_gamma   90.00
#
_symmetry.space_group_name_H-M   'P 1'
#
loop_
_entity.id
_entity.type
_entity.pdbx_description
1 polymer ?
#
loop_
_entity_poly.entity_id
_entity_poly.type
_entity_poly.pdbx_seq_one_letter_code
_entity_poly.pdbx_strand_id
1 'polypeptide(L)'
;MSLDLEKLRKSLLKGERRKIEEKAGVKKSTVHAVLTGKIIGTPTVARVVTAAMEVVKERERSQERQINKVATFLEERATKLKTAQP
;
A
#
# COMPACT_ATOMS: atom_id res chain seq x y z
N MET A 1 11.84 6.27 12.65
CA MET A 1 11.12 5.67 11.51
C MET A 1 11.15 6.66 10.35
N SER A 2 12.05 6.51 9.38
CA SER A 2 12.03 7.32 8.17
C SER A 2 10.83 6.87 7.34
N LEU A 3 9.85 7.75 7.18
CA LEU A 3 8.77 7.52 6.26
C LEU A 3 9.35 7.61 4.86
N ASP A 4 9.47 6.47 4.19
CA ASP A 4 10.10 6.42 2.88
C ASP A 4 9.17 7.07 1.86
N LEU A 5 9.37 8.37 1.61
CA LEU A 5 8.67 9.16 0.61
C LEU A 5 8.70 8.47 -0.77
N GLU A 6 9.70 7.62 -1.00
CA GLU A 6 9.82 6.79 -2.19
C GLU A 6 8.76 5.69 -2.26
N LYS A 7 8.42 5.03 -1.13
CA LYS A 7 7.29 4.08 -1.07
C LYS A 7 5.96 4.78 -1.36
N LEU A 8 5.76 5.96 -0.77
CA LEU A 8 4.58 6.78 -1.00
C LEU A 8 4.43 7.12 -2.50
N ARG A 9 5.52 7.59 -3.11
CA ARG A 9 5.62 7.89 -4.54
C ARG A 9 5.31 6.65 -5.40
N LYS A 10 5.87 5.49 -5.06
CA LYS A 10 5.63 4.21 -5.77
C LYS A 10 4.18 3.73 -5.66
N SER A 11 3.54 3.83 -4.49
CA SER A 11 2.11 3.49 -4.31
C SER A 11 1.21 4.36 -5.20
N LEU A 12 1.51 5.65 -5.25
CA LEU A 12 0.76 6.62 -6.04
C LEU A 12 0.97 6.49 -7.56
N LEU A 13 2.11 5.94 -8.00
CA LEU A 13 2.35 5.56 -9.40
C LEU A 13 1.59 4.28 -9.80
N LYS A 14 1.34 3.37 -8.85
CA LYS A 14 0.62 2.10 -9.08
C LYS A 14 -0.92 2.22 -9.09
N GLY A 15 -1.45 3.43 -9.32
CA GLY A 15 -2.88 3.65 -9.49
C GLY A 15 -3.68 3.89 -8.19
N GLU A 16 -3.02 4.01 -7.05
CA GLU A 16 -3.71 4.16 -5.75
C GLU A 16 -4.20 5.60 -5.47
N ARG A 17 -4.03 6.52 -6.43
CA ARG A 17 -4.44 7.92 -6.30
C ARG A 17 -5.91 8.08 -5.97
N ARG A 18 -6.78 7.23 -6.53
CA ARG A 18 -8.23 7.27 -6.28
C ARG A 18 -8.56 6.93 -4.83
N LYS A 19 -7.93 5.91 -4.26
CA LYS A 19 -8.11 5.56 -2.84
C LYS A 19 -7.63 6.66 -1.91
N ILE A 20 -6.53 7.32 -2.30
CA ILE A 20 -5.94 8.41 -1.52
C ILE A 20 -6.79 9.67 -1.63
N GLU A 21 -7.35 9.95 -2.81
CA GLU A 21 -8.34 11.01 -3.05
C GLU A 21 -9.56 10.82 -2.14
N GLU A 22 -10.15 9.62 -2.16
CA GLU A 22 -11.32 9.24 -1.35
C GLU A 22 -11.02 9.33 0.16
N LYS A 23 -9.90 8.75 0.63
CA LYS A 23 -9.52 8.78 2.05
C LYS A 23 -9.14 10.17 2.56
N ALA A 24 -8.47 10.98 1.74
CA ALA A 24 -8.06 12.33 2.13
C ALA A 24 -9.20 13.36 2.00
N GLY A 25 -10.29 13.03 1.30
CA GLY A 25 -11.39 13.95 1.04
C GLY A 25 -10.96 15.16 0.21
N VAL A 26 -10.06 14.96 -0.76
CA VAL A 26 -9.55 16.02 -1.64
C VAL A 26 -9.78 15.64 -3.11
N LYS A 27 -9.53 16.57 -4.04
CA LYS A 27 -9.58 16.25 -5.48
C LYS A 27 -8.29 15.56 -5.93
N LYS A 28 -8.38 14.74 -7.00
CA LYS A 28 -7.22 14.13 -7.67
C LYS A 28 -6.10 15.13 -8.02
N SER A 29 -6.46 16.36 -8.43
CA SER A 29 -5.52 17.42 -8.74
C SER A 29 -4.74 17.89 -7.51
N THR A 30 -5.38 17.91 -6.33
CA THR A 30 -4.75 18.23 -5.05
C THR A 30 -3.74 17.16 -4.67
N VAL A 31 -4.09 15.88 -4.81
CA VAL A 31 -3.15 14.77 -4.58
C VAL A 31 -1.94 14.90 -5.51
N HIS A 32 -2.17 15.19 -6.80
CA HIS A 32 -1.08 15.38 -7.76
C HIS A 32 -0.19 16.58 -7.40
N ALA A 33 -0.79 17.70 -7.01
CA ALA A 33 -0.05 18.90 -6.67
C ALA A 33 0.81 18.73 -5.40
N VAL A 34 0.31 18.00 -4.38
CA VAL A 34 1.10 17.61 -3.18
C VAL A 34 2.33 16.79 -3.60
N LEU A 35 2.14 15.88 -4.55
CA LEU A 35 3.21 14.99 -5.02
C LEU A 35 4.26 15.68 -5.89
N THR A 36 3.84 16.70 -6.63
CA THR A 36 4.76 17.51 -7.46
C THR A 36 5.47 18.59 -6.66
N GLY A 37 5.27 18.65 -5.34
CA GLY A 37 5.88 19.69 -4.50
C GLY A 37 5.36 21.09 -4.79
N LYS A 38 4.17 21.22 -5.40
CA LYS A 38 3.53 22.52 -5.58
C LYS A 38 3.04 22.99 -4.22
N ILE A 39 3.19 24.29 -3.94
CA ILE A 39 2.77 24.88 -2.67
C ILE A 39 1.26 24.69 -2.53
N ILE A 40 0.89 23.90 -1.52
CA ILE A 40 -0.48 23.69 -1.06
C ILE A 40 -0.44 23.92 0.44
N GLY A 41 -1.53 24.45 1.00
CA GLY A 41 -1.66 24.64 2.45
C GLY A 41 -1.22 23.39 3.22
N THR A 42 -0.43 23.61 4.28
CA THR A 42 0.14 22.55 5.12
C THR A 42 -0.88 21.53 5.66
N PRO A 43 -2.14 21.89 5.98
CA PRO A 43 -3.14 20.90 6.42
C PRO A 43 -3.54 19.91 5.32
N THR A 44 -3.59 20.38 4.07
CA THR A 44 -3.94 19.55 2.92
C THR A 44 -2.82 18.57 2.61
N VAL A 45 -1.57 19.01 2.72
CA VAL A 45 -0.39 18.13 2.59
C VAL A 45 -0.44 17.02 3.64
N ALA A 46 -0.68 17.36 4.91
CA ALA A 46 -0.79 16.38 5.98
C ALA A 46 -1.91 15.34 5.73
N ARG A 47 -3.10 15.79 5.31
CA ARG A 47 -4.22 14.89 4.98
C ARG A 47 -3.87 13.90 3.87
N VAL A 48 -3.25 14.38 2.79
CA VAL A 48 -2.87 13.54 1.65
C VAL A 48 -1.78 12.55 2.06
N VAL A 49 -0.78 12.98 2.83
CA VAL A 49 0.30 12.10 3.30
C VAL A 49 -0.25 11.01 4.22
N THR A 50 -1.07 11.35 5.21
CA THR A 50 -1.69 10.37 6.12
C THR A 50 -2.53 9.35 5.36
N ALA A 51 -3.41 9.80 4.46
CA ALA A 51 -4.21 8.90 3.62
C ALA A 51 -3.33 7.97 2.76
N ALA A 52 -2.25 8.51 2.19
CA ALA A 52 -1.31 7.72 1.41
C ALA A 52 -0.58 6.67 2.26
N MET A 53 -0.21 6.99 3.51
CA MET A 53 0.36 5.99 4.42
C MET A 53 -0.62 4.85 4.73
N GLU A 54 -1.89 5.17 4.98
CA GLU A 54 -2.90 4.15 5.27
C GLU A 54 -3.07 3.17 4.10
N VAL A 55 -3.12 3.70 2.88
CA VAL A 55 -3.24 2.88 1.67
C VAL A 55 -2.02 1.97 1.48
N VAL A 56 -0.80 2.50 1.71
CA VAL A 56 0.42 1.68 1.69
C VAL A 56 0.35 0.56 2.72
N LYS A 57 -0.07 0.86 3.97
CA LYS A 57 -0.20 -0.14 5.04
C LYS A 57 -1.28 -1.18 4.75
N GLU A 58 -2.40 -0.79 4.15
CA GLU A 58 -3.44 -1.73 3.70
C GLU A 58 -2.91 -2.67 2.61
N ARG A 59 -2.12 -2.13 1.68
CA ARG A 59 -1.46 -2.92 0.62
C ARG A 59 -0.44 -3.90 1.20
N GLU A 60 0.43 -3.45 2.09
CA GLU A 60 1.43 -4.32 2.75
C GLU A 60 0.73 -5.45 3.52
N ARG A 61 -0.32 -5.16 4.30
CA ARG A 61 -1.12 -6.18 4.99
C ARG A 61 -1.83 -7.15 4.04
N SER A 62 -2.27 -6.68 2.87
CA SER A 62 -2.86 -7.55 1.86
C SER A 62 -1.83 -8.50 1.25
N GLN A 63 -0.63 -7.98 0.94
CA GLN A 63 0.48 -8.78 0.43
C GLN A 63 0.94 -9.82 1.45
N GLU A 64 1.09 -9.44 2.72
CA GLU A 64 1.43 -10.36 3.80
C GLU A 64 0.42 -11.50 3.94
N ARG A 65 -0.89 -11.18 3.90
CA ARG A 65 -1.93 -12.22 3.92
C ARG A 65 -1.87 -13.16 2.71
N GLN A 66 -1.52 -12.66 1.53
CA GLN A 66 -1.34 -13.50 0.35
C GLN A 66 -0.13 -14.41 0.49
N ILE A 67 1.00 -13.89 0.98
CA ILE A 67 2.21 -14.67 1.24
C ILE A 67 1.92 -15.79 2.23
N ASN A 68 1.23 -15.49 3.34
CA ASN A 68 0.89 -16.50 4.34
C ASN A 68 0.00 -17.60 3.76
N LYS A 69 -1.00 -17.26 2.94
CA LYS A 69 -1.84 -18.27 2.27
C LYS A 69 -1.04 -19.18 1.34
N VAL A 70 -0.09 -18.62 0.59
CA VAL A 70 0.79 -19.40 -0.28
C VAL A 70 1.70 -20.30 0.55
N ALA A 71 2.28 -19.78 1.64
CA ALA A 71 3.12 -20.56 2.55
C ALA A 71 2.35 -21.77 3.13
N THR A 72 1.15 -21.54 3.69
CA THR A 72 0.30 -22.63 4.21
C THR A 72 -0.03 -23.67 3.15
N PHE A 73 -0.40 -23.24 1.93
CA PHE A 73 -0.67 -24.16 0.84
C PHE A 73 0.57 -25.01 0.48
N LEU A 74 1.76 -24.41 0.45
CA LEU A 74 3.01 -25.13 0.18
C LEU A 74 3.35 -26.13 1.30
N GLU A 75 3.13 -25.78 2.56
CA GLU A 75 3.31 -26.68 3.71
C GLU A 75 2.36 -27.89 3.66
N GLU A 76 1.08 -27.66 3.34
CA GLU A 76 0.10 -28.73 3.15
C GLU A 76 0.51 -29.68 2.00
N ARG A 77 0.98 -29.12 0.89
CA ARG A 77 1.46 -29.90 -0.26
C ARG A 77 2.71 -30.70 0.07
N ALA A 78 3.68 -30.10 0.75
CA ALA A 78 4.90 -30.78 1.19
C ALA A 78 4.59 -31.94 2.16
N THR A 79 3.62 -31.75 3.07
CA THR A 79 3.20 -32.79 4.03
C THR A 79 2.56 -33.97 3.31
N LYS A 80 1.64 -33.72 2.38
CA LYS A 80 1.00 -34.77 1.56
C LYS A 80 2.01 -35.57 0.74
N LEU A 81 3.05 -34.93 0.22
CA LEU A 81 4.12 -35.60 -0.52
C LEU A 81 4.98 -36.48 0.39
N LYS A 82 5.30 -36.04 1.61
CA LYS A 82 6.06 -36.84 2.58
C LYS A 82 5.30 -38.07 3.07
N THR A 83 3.98 -37.95 3.28
CA THR A 83 3.14 -39.09 3.70
C THR A 83 2.79 -40.05 2.57
N ALA A 84 3.08 -39.67 1.31
CA ALA A 84 2.84 -40.49 0.12
C ALA A 84 4.11 -41.22 -0.36
N GLN A 85 5.26 -41.06 0.32
CA GLN A 85 6.45 -41.87 0.08
C GLN A 85 6.31 -43.22 0.80
N PRO A 86 6.46 -44.36 0.10
CA PRO A 86 6.31 -45.71 0.66
C PRO A 86 7.42 -46.08 1.65
#